data_AF-A0A3G8XNZ2-F1
#
_entry.id   AF-A0A3G8XNZ2-F1
#
_cell.length_a   1.000
_cell.length_b   1.000
_cell.length_c   1.000
_cell.angle_alpha   90.00
_cell.angle_beta   90.00
_cell.angle_gamma   90.00
#
_symmetry.space_group_name_H-M   'P 1'
#
loop_
_entity.id
_entity.type
_entity.pdbx_description
1 polymer ?
#
loop_
_entity_poly.entity_id
_entity_poly.type
_entity_poly.pdbx_seq_one_letter_code
_entity_poly.pdbx_strand_id
1 'polypeptide(L)'
;MKLRIISTLFCFVLLISCNKDKEILNTLNDYNLSMESKGYHFGDALELPKEVMDNAESITISFGDKETSKLVVDPQFFTLGDNAVTFNIKKKGGEILTQDATINVFAKNPEANLTYEIIKEYPHDPKNFVQGFQIEGNMIYESEGQIGQSRIMKYQLGTTTPVAETPQGGDIFSEGCAIVGDKIYQLTWQNKIGFVYDKSTLKLLRQFDYPNVMGEGWGLTYDGKNLIASDGTKNIYFLDPNNPSKMVRYISVAGNTEAYDQLNELEYHNGFIYANVWQKPIILKINPANGEVVGKFDFTEIAKLHTTDNDDVLNGIAFKGENMLITGKLWPKIYEVAIK
;
A
#
# COMPACT_ATOMS: atom_id res chain seq x y z
N MET A 1 41.91 67.46 24.00
CA MET A 1 42.26 66.07 23.61
C MET A 1 40.98 65.27 23.52
N LYS A 2 40.62 64.79 22.32
CA LYS A 2 39.43 63.97 22.06
C LYS A 2 39.76 62.49 22.34
N LEU A 3 38.92 61.78 23.08
CA LEU A 3 38.84 60.33 23.01
C LEU A 3 37.42 59.94 22.53
N ARG A 4 37.35 59.25 21.38
CA ARG A 4 36.15 58.64 20.84
C ARG A 4 36.00 57.25 21.47
N ILE A 5 34.84 56.99 22.05
CA ILE A 5 34.39 55.64 22.40
C ILE A 5 33.56 55.15 21.21
N ILE A 6 34.03 54.08 20.57
CA ILE A 6 33.25 53.27 19.63
C ILE A 6 33.31 51.84 20.15
N SER A 7 32.19 51.14 19.97
CA SER A 7 32.00 49.68 20.03
C SER A 7 31.30 49.17 21.28
N THR A 8 30.00 48.89 21.13
CA THR A 8 29.35 47.60 21.49
C THR A 8 27.89 47.63 21.03
N LEU A 9 27.58 47.27 19.78
CA LEU A 9 26.19 47.07 19.31
C LEU A 9 26.04 46.03 18.19
N PHE A 10 26.81 44.93 18.22
CA PHE A 10 26.73 43.90 17.17
C PHE A 10 26.31 42.49 17.63
N CYS A 11 26.30 42.20 18.94
CA CYS A 11 25.86 40.88 19.45
C CYS A 11 24.34 40.74 19.71
N PHE A 12 23.61 41.84 19.95
CA PHE A 12 22.21 41.75 20.39
C PHE A 12 21.24 41.39 19.25
N VAL A 13 21.53 41.84 18.01
CA VAL A 13 20.68 41.58 16.83
C VAL A 13 20.76 40.10 16.41
N LEU A 14 21.94 39.50 16.48
CA LEU A 14 22.15 38.08 16.16
C LEU A 14 21.41 37.16 17.14
N LEU A 15 21.46 37.45 18.45
CA LEU A 15 20.76 36.66 19.48
C LEU A 15 19.23 36.74 19.36
N ILE A 16 18.68 37.92 19.01
CA ILE A 16 17.25 38.08 18.78
C ILE A 16 16.79 37.34 17.53
N SER A 17 17.58 37.38 16.44
CA SER A 17 17.28 36.64 15.21
C SER A 17 17.26 35.13 15.46
N CYS A 18 18.27 34.58 16.12
CA CYS A 18 18.30 33.15 16.46
C CYS A 18 17.15 32.72 17.38
N ASN A 19 16.70 33.59 18.29
CA ASN A 19 15.55 33.29 19.14
C ASN A 19 14.25 33.22 18.34
N LYS A 20 14.03 34.15 17.40
CA LYS A 20 12.85 34.13 16.53
C LYS A 20 12.83 32.93 15.59
N ASP A 21 13.98 32.56 15.03
CA ASP A 21 14.07 31.40 14.14
C ASP A 21 13.71 30.11 14.88
N LYS A 22 14.18 29.98 16.12
CA LYS A 22 13.82 28.86 16.99
C LYS A 22 12.32 28.84 17.32
N GLU A 23 11.73 30.00 17.57
CA GLU A 23 10.30 30.14 17.84
C GLU A 23 9.43 29.73 16.64
N ILE A 24 9.79 30.18 15.43
CA ILE A 24 9.15 29.79 14.17
C ILE A 24 9.22 28.27 13.97
N LEU A 25 10.42 27.69 14.10
CA LEU A 25 10.64 26.25 13.88
C LEU A 25 9.90 25.40 14.93
N ASN A 26 9.96 25.78 16.20
CA ASN A 26 9.24 25.07 17.26
C ASN A 26 7.73 25.12 17.05
N THR A 27 7.19 26.30 16.72
CA THR A 27 5.75 26.48 16.50
C THR A 27 5.26 25.68 15.29
N LEU A 28 6.05 25.65 14.21
CA LEU A 28 5.74 24.83 13.05
C LEU A 28 5.81 23.34 13.37
N ASN A 29 6.83 22.90 14.11
CA ASN A 29 6.97 21.51 14.51
C ASN A 29 5.79 21.05 15.39
N ASP A 30 5.42 21.83 16.40
CA ASP A 30 4.28 21.50 17.28
C ASP A 30 2.95 21.43 16.49
N TYR A 31 2.75 22.36 15.55
CA TYR A 31 1.61 22.34 14.64
C TYR A 31 1.61 21.06 13.78
N ASN A 32 2.74 20.74 13.13
CA ASN A 32 2.85 19.58 12.26
C ASN A 32 2.62 18.27 13.03
N LEU A 33 3.18 18.11 14.23
CA LEU A 33 2.93 16.93 15.08
C LEU A 33 1.45 16.79 15.46
N SER A 34 0.76 17.91 15.72
CA SER A 34 -0.68 17.89 16.00
C SER A 34 -1.51 17.47 14.77
N MET A 35 -1.09 17.93 13.59
CA MET A 35 -1.77 17.65 12.33
C MET A 35 -1.42 16.27 11.76
N GLU A 36 -0.26 15.72 12.09
CA GLU A 36 0.11 14.33 11.78
C GLU A 36 -0.90 13.36 12.43
N SER A 37 -1.29 13.63 13.69
CA SER A 37 -2.29 12.82 14.40
C SER A 37 -3.71 12.98 13.84
N LYS A 38 -4.07 14.18 13.36
CA LYS A 38 -5.41 14.49 12.84
C LYS A 38 -5.58 14.08 11.38
N GLY A 39 -4.50 14.21 10.61
CA GLY A 39 -4.48 14.12 9.15
C GLY A 39 -5.20 15.28 8.45
N TYR A 40 -5.08 15.25 7.13
CA TYR A 40 -5.76 16.12 6.18
C TYR A 40 -6.54 15.28 5.17
N HIS A 41 -7.49 15.90 4.49
CA HIS A 41 -8.14 15.36 3.30
C HIS A 41 -7.70 16.12 2.06
N PHE A 42 -7.81 15.51 0.88
CA PHE A 42 -7.55 16.24 -0.37
C PHE A 42 -8.45 17.48 -0.49
N GLY A 43 -7.81 18.61 -0.76
CA GLY A 43 -8.45 19.93 -0.85
C GLY A 43 -8.42 20.75 0.43
N ASP A 44 -7.96 20.18 1.56
CA ASP A 44 -7.81 20.94 2.80
C ASP A 44 -6.70 21.98 2.69
N ALA A 45 -6.90 23.14 3.33
CA ALA A 45 -5.88 24.17 3.44
C ALA A 45 -4.85 23.80 4.53
N LEU A 46 -3.58 24.10 4.26
CA LEU A 46 -2.50 24.02 5.24
C LEU A 46 -2.49 25.34 6.04
N GLU A 47 -3.30 25.40 7.09
CA GLU A 47 -3.46 26.57 7.96
C GLU A 47 -2.27 26.74 8.92
N LEU A 48 -1.11 27.10 8.36
CA LEU A 48 0.12 27.27 9.15
C LEU A 48 -0.04 28.35 10.22
N PRO A 49 0.63 28.20 11.39
CA PRO A 49 0.52 29.16 12.48
C PRO A 49 0.87 30.59 12.08
N LYS A 50 0.18 31.58 12.66
CA LYS A 50 0.43 33.00 12.39
C LYS A 50 1.90 33.40 12.61
N GLU A 51 2.55 32.84 13.63
CA GLU A 51 3.97 33.10 13.89
C GLU A 51 4.86 32.73 12.69
N VAL A 52 4.54 31.65 11.98
CA VAL A 52 5.25 31.27 10.75
C VAL A 52 4.89 32.23 9.62
N MET A 53 3.59 32.48 9.42
CA MET A 53 3.08 33.28 8.30
C MET A 53 3.51 34.75 8.35
N ASP A 54 3.53 35.37 9.53
CA ASP A 54 3.86 36.79 9.70
C ASP A 54 5.36 37.07 9.50
N ASN A 55 6.21 36.06 9.72
CA ASN A 55 7.67 36.15 9.56
C ASN A 55 8.17 35.65 8.19
N ALA A 56 7.33 34.97 7.42
CA ALA A 56 7.65 34.50 6.07
C ALA A 56 7.46 35.60 5.01
N GLU A 57 8.36 35.64 4.04
CA GLU A 57 8.17 36.28 2.72
C GLU A 57 7.46 35.30 1.77
N SER A 58 7.88 34.03 1.79
CA SER A 58 7.26 32.94 1.04
C SER A 58 7.48 31.62 1.76
N ILE A 59 6.55 30.69 1.57
CA ILE A 59 6.65 29.31 2.06
C ILE A 59 6.47 28.37 0.88
N THR A 60 7.35 27.39 0.78
CA THR A 60 7.20 26.27 -0.14
C THR A 60 7.33 24.95 0.59
N ILE A 61 6.77 23.89 0.00
CA ILE A 61 6.80 22.54 0.53
C ILE A 61 7.42 21.66 -0.54
N SER A 62 8.50 20.97 -0.18
CA SER A 62 9.18 19.99 -1.02
C SER A 62 8.74 18.57 -0.67
N PHE A 63 8.46 17.74 -1.68
CA PHE A 63 8.10 16.33 -1.54
C PHE A 63 8.69 15.52 -2.69
N GLY A 64 9.67 14.67 -2.38
CA GLY A 64 10.52 14.06 -3.41
C GLY A 64 11.16 15.13 -4.30
N ASP A 65 11.02 14.99 -5.62
CA ASP A 65 11.55 15.94 -6.60
C ASP A 65 10.59 17.10 -6.92
N LYS A 66 9.47 17.22 -6.19
CA LYS A 66 8.45 18.24 -6.43
C LYS A 66 8.52 19.34 -5.37
N GLU A 67 8.16 20.57 -5.75
CA GLU A 67 7.96 21.69 -4.83
C GLU A 67 6.66 22.45 -5.15
N THR A 68 5.94 22.90 -4.12
CA THR A 68 4.73 23.72 -4.27
C THR A 68 4.74 24.90 -3.31
N SER A 69 4.26 26.05 -3.77
CA SER A 69 3.96 27.22 -2.93
C SER A 69 2.47 27.30 -2.55
N LYS A 70 1.64 26.37 -3.03
CA LYS A 70 0.23 26.31 -2.66
C LYS A 70 0.11 25.61 -1.32
N LEU A 71 -0.44 26.32 -0.33
CA LEU A 71 -0.72 25.79 1.00
C LEU A 71 -2.05 25.02 1.03
N VAL A 72 -2.17 24.00 0.19
CA VAL A 72 -3.35 23.14 0.06
C VAL A 72 -2.91 21.71 -0.24
N VAL A 73 -3.64 20.72 0.28
CA VAL A 73 -3.39 19.31 0.02
C VAL A 73 -3.91 18.93 -1.37
N ASP A 74 -3.09 19.18 -2.38
CA ASP A 74 -3.38 18.93 -3.80
C ASP A 74 -2.99 17.48 -4.19
N PRO A 75 -3.91 16.68 -4.77
CA PRO A 75 -3.60 15.31 -5.22
C PRO A 75 -2.60 15.23 -6.38
N GLN A 76 -2.25 16.35 -7.03
CA GLN A 76 -1.14 16.37 -8.00
C GLN A 76 0.24 16.34 -7.31
N PHE A 77 0.27 16.76 -6.05
CA PHE A 77 1.49 16.88 -5.25
C PHE A 77 1.60 15.74 -4.23
N PHE A 78 0.58 15.56 -3.39
CA PHE A 78 0.54 14.59 -2.30
C PHE A 78 -0.09 13.26 -2.71
N THR A 79 0.30 12.18 -2.04
CA THR A 79 -0.38 10.87 -2.07
C THR A 79 -1.20 10.67 -0.80
N LEU A 80 -2.09 9.67 -0.79
CA LEU A 80 -2.70 9.21 0.45
C LEU A 80 -1.63 8.62 1.39
N GLY A 81 -1.92 8.62 2.69
CA GLY A 81 -1.02 8.21 3.76
C GLY A 81 0.01 9.27 4.15
N ASP A 82 1.12 8.83 4.73
CA ASP A 82 2.22 9.69 5.14
C ASP A 82 3.02 10.22 3.95
N ASN A 83 3.21 11.54 3.93
CA ASN A 83 4.04 12.25 2.97
C ASN A 83 5.16 12.95 3.74
N ALA A 84 6.39 12.43 3.66
CA ALA A 84 7.57 13.08 4.23
C ALA A 84 7.92 14.32 3.40
N VAL A 85 7.83 15.50 4.01
CA VAL A 85 8.01 16.78 3.33
C VAL A 85 9.03 17.67 4.05
N THR A 86 9.58 18.63 3.32
CA THR A 86 10.38 19.72 3.89
C THR A 86 9.68 21.05 3.64
N PHE A 87 9.37 21.78 4.71
CA PHE A 87 8.92 23.16 4.63
C PHE A 87 10.12 24.08 4.46
N ASN A 88 10.11 24.92 3.43
CA ASN A 88 11.11 25.97 3.21
C ASN A 88 10.47 27.33 3.47
N ILE A 89 10.91 28.02 4.51
CA ILE A 89 10.38 29.30 4.96
C ILE A 89 11.41 30.37 4.63
N LYS A 90 11.19 31.09 3.53
CA LYS A 90 12.02 32.25 3.20
C LYS A 90 11.58 33.41 4.07
N LYS A 91 12.44 33.90 4.96
CA LYS A 91 12.17 35.07 5.80
C LYS A 91 12.31 36.36 5.00
N LYS A 92 11.69 37.45 5.49
CA LYS A 92 11.78 38.81 4.89
C LYS A 92 13.22 39.37 4.77
N GLY A 93 14.19 38.76 5.48
CA GLY A 93 15.62 39.08 5.37
C GLY A 93 16.39 38.25 4.33
N GLY A 94 15.73 37.36 3.60
CA GLY A 94 16.33 36.51 2.56
C GLY A 94 16.88 35.16 3.03
N GLU A 95 17.05 34.96 4.35
CA GLU A 95 17.44 33.67 4.93
C GLU A 95 16.29 32.65 4.86
N ILE A 96 16.63 31.39 4.59
CA ILE A 96 15.67 30.29 4.48
C ILE A 96 15.81 29.37 5.70
N LEU A 97 14.71 29.16 6.40
CA LEU A 97 14.59 28.12 7.43
C LEU A 97 13.97 26.87 6.81
N THR A 98 14.49 25.69 7.18
CA THR A 98 13.98 24.40 6.70
C THR A 98 13.48 23.56 7.87
N GLN A 99 12.33 22.90 7.69
CA GLN A 99 11.76 22.00 8.70
C GLN A 99 11.17 20.77 8.02
N ASP A 100 11.67 19.59 8.39
CA ASP A 100 11.07 18.33 7.97
C ASP A 100 9.81 18.04 8.78
N ALA A 101 8.84 17.41 8.12
CA ALA A 101 7.55 17.05 8.70
C ALA A 101 6.90 15.89 7.93
N THR A 102 5.86 15.30 8.51
CA THR A 102 4.98 14.36 7.85
C THR A 102 3.60 14.99 7.65
N ILE A 103 3.11 15.02 6.42
CA ILE A 103 1.72 15.37 6.12
C ILE A 103 0.95 14.06 5.85
N ASN A 104 0.09 13.67 6.79
CA ASN A 104 -0.80 12.53 6.63
C ASN A 104 -2.05 12.95 5.85
N VAL A 105 -2.32 12.27 4.73
CA VAL A 105 -3.48 12.56 3.87
C VAL A 105 -4.41 11.35 3.82
N PHE A 106 -5.68 11.54 4.11
CA PHE A 106 -6.72 10.52 4.13
C PHE A 106 -7.76 10.75 3.03
N ALA A 107 -8.54 9.71 2.74
CA ALA A 107 -9.64 9.81 1.80
C ALA A 107 -10.71 10.76 2.33
N LYS A 108 -11.27 11.59 1.46
CA LYS A 108 -12.29 12.57 1.88
C LYS A 108 -13.60 11.92 2.33
N ASN A 109 -13.96 10.80 1.70
CA ASN A 109 -15.21 10.12 1.99
C ASN A 109 -14.95 8.94 2.93
N PRO A 110 -15.80 8.73 3.95
CA PRO A 110 -15.80 7.49 4.74
C PRO A 110 -16.02 6.27 3.86
N GLU A 111 -15.23 5.22 4.08
CA GLU A 111 -15.45 3.93 3.43
C GLU A 111 -16.76 3.29 3.89
N ALA A 112 -17.47 2.64 2.97
CA ALA A 112 -18.69 1.90 3.30
C ALA A 112 -18.36 0.58 4.02
N ASN A 113 -19.13 0.24 5.06
CA ASN A 113 -19.13 -1.12 5.58
C ASN A 113 -19.95 -2.01 4.64
N LEU A 114 -19.27 -2.86 3.88
CA LEU A 114 -19.88 -3.75 2.91
C LEU A 114 -20.31 -5.04 3.60
N THR A 115 -21.45 -5.58 3.17
CA THR A 115 -22.01 -6.82 3.75
C THR A 115 -22.01 -7.93 2.72
N TYR A 116 -22.02 -9.16 3.21
CA TYR A 116 -22.01 -10.35 2.39
C TYR A 116 -22.89 -11.44 2.98
N GLU A 117 -23.11 -12.49 2.22
CA GLU A 117 -23.75 -13.72 2.67
C GLU A 117 -22.95 -14.92 2.17
N ILE A 118 -22.66 -15.86 3.06
CA ILE A 118 -22.04 -17.13 2.67
C ILE A 118 -23.09 -17.93 1.91
N ILE A 119 -22.81 -18.23 0.65
CA ILE A 119 -23.73 -19.00 -0.20
C ILE A 119 -23.25 -20.42 -0.43
N LYS A 120 -21.93 -20.68 -0.30
CA LYS A 120 -21.37 -22.01 -0.48
C LYS A 120 -19.99 -22.15 0.16
N GLU A 121 -19.63 -23.38 0.51
CA GLU A 121 -18.31 -23.76 0.99
C GLU A 121 -17.72 -24.84 0.08
N TYR A 122 -16.40 -24.80 -0.09
CA TYR A 122 -15.61 -25.80 -0.83
C TYR A 122 -14.43 -26.25 0.04
N PRO A 123 -13.92 -27.48 -0.13
CA PRO A 123 -12.72 -27.92 0.58
C PRO A 123 -11.48 -27.16 0.09
N HIS A 124 -10.57 -26.86 1.03
CA HIS A 124 -9.21 -26.37 0.80
C HIS A 124 -8.24 -27.27 1.57
N ASP A 125 -7.02 -27.46 1.07
CA ASP A 125 -6.04 -28.31 1.77
C ASP A 125 -5.48 -27.54 2.97
N PRO A 126 -5.66 -28.00 4.23
CA PRO A 126 -5.13 -27.29 5.40
C PRO A 126 -3.60 -27.34 5.50
N LYS A 127 -2.90 -27.97 4.57
CA LYS A 127 -1.44 -27.88 4.43
C LYS A 127 -1.00 -26.70 3.57
N ASN A 128 -1.94 -26.05 2.88
CA ASN A 128 -1.63 -25.00 1.94
C ASN A 128 -1.51 -23.64 2.64
N PHE A 129 -0.34 -23.02 2.48
CA PHE A 129 -0.02 -21.68 2.95
C PHE A 129 -0.25 -20.69 1.81
N VAL A 130 -1.52 -20.47 1.46
CA VAL A 130 -1.93 -19.65 0.32
C VAL A 130 -1.40 -18.22 0.41
N GLN A 131 -0.75 -17.78 -0.67
CA GLN A 131 -0.22 -16.44 -0.83
C GLN A 131 -0.71 -15.73 -2.11
N GLY A 132 -1.23 -16.49 -3.07
CA GLY A 132 -1.93 -15.94 -4.23
C GLY A 132 -3.04 -16.89 -4.65
N PHE A 133 -4.22 -16.34 -4.96
CA PHE A 133 -5.41 -17.13 -5.20
C PHE A 133 -6.16 -16.57 -6.40
N GLN A 134 -6.32 -17.37 -7.46
CA GLN A 134 -6.93 -16.92 -8.72
C GLN A 134 -7.89 -17.98 -9.23
N ILE A 135 -8.93 -17.58 -9.96
CA ILE A 135 -9.86 -18.50 -10.61
C ILE A 135 -10.08 -18.15 -12.08
N GLU A 136 -10.09 -19.18 -12.94
CA GLU A 136 -10.57 -19.06 -14.32
C GLU A 136 -11.55 -20.20 -14.61
N GLY A 137 -12.81 -19.87 -14.85
CA GLY A 137 -13.89 -20.85 -14.95
C GLY A 137 -14.10 -21.57 -13.61
N ASN A 138 -13.72 -22.85 -13.55
CA ASN A 138 -13.77 -23.66 -12.33
C ASN A 138 -12.37 -24.11 -11.85
N MET A 139 -11.31 -23.64 -12.51
CA MET A 139 -9.94 -23.97 -12.15
C MET A 139 -9.39 -22.89 -11.21
N ILE A 140 -8.96 -23.31 -10.02
CA ILE A 140 -8.17 -22.49 -9.11
C ILE A 140 -6.71 -22.57 -9.53
N TYR A 141 -6.02 -21.43 -9.50
CA TYR A 141 -4.58 -21.31 -9.56
C TYR A 141 -4.13 -20.72 -8.24
N GLU A 142 -3.25 -21.43 -7.54
CA GLU A 142 -2.88 -21.12 -6.17
C GLU A 142 -1.37 -21.11 -6.03
N SER A 143 -0.88 -20.00 -5.49
CA SER A 143 0.50 -19.83 -5.11
C SER A 143 0.67 -20.11 -3.64
N GLU A 144 1.58 -21.03 -3.35
CA GLU A 144 1.83 -21.55 -2.02
C GLU A 144 3.16 -21.05 -1.51
N GLY A 145 3.16 -20.50 -0.29
CA GLY A 145 4.35 -20.04 0.41
C GLY A 145 5.05 -21.15 1.20
N GLN A 146 5.93 -20.73 2.12
CA GLN A 146 6.81 -21.55 2.97
C GLN A 146 8.08 -22.08 2.29
N ILE A 147 9.20 -21.92 3.01
CA ILE A 147 10.52 -22.41 2.59
C ILE A 147 10.47 -23.94 2.44
N GLY A 148 10.93 -24.43 1.29
CA GLY A 148 10.92 -25.85 0.93
C GLY A 148 9.55 -26.43 0.56
N GLN A 149 8.47 -25.64 0.62
CA GLN A 149 7.11 -26.08 0.25
C GLN A 149 6.49 -25.23 -0.86
N SER A 150 7.10 -24.08 -1.16
CA SER A 150 6.58 -23.12 -2.13
C SER A 150 6.40 -23.73 -3.51
N ARG A 151 5.25 -23.45 -4.13
CA ARG A 151 4.89 -23.97 -5.46
C ARG A 151 3.82 -23.09 -6.10
N ILE A 152 3.68 -23.20 -7.41
CA ILE A 152 2.45 -22.83 -8.11
C ILE A 152 1.67 -24.11 -8.41
N MET A 153 0.38 -24.14 -8.13
CA MET A 153 -0.48 -25.28 -8.41
C MET A 153 -1.80 -24.85 -9.02
N LYS A 154 -2.49 -25.81 -9.64
CA LYS A 154 -3.87 -25.61 -10.08
C LYS A 154 -4.71 -26.85 -9.85
N TYR A 155 -5.98 -26.64 -9.52
CA TYR A 155 -6.92 -27.69 -9.16
C TYR A 155 -8.36 -27.24 -9.42
N GLN A 156 -9.29 -28.20 -9.49
CA GLN A 156 -10.70 -27.88 -9.70
C GLN A 156 -11.32 -27.40 -8.38
N LEU A 157 -12.04 -26.29 -8.41
CA LEU A 157 -12.85 -25.83 -7.28
C LEU A 157 -13.79 -26.94 -6.83
N GLY A 158 -13.77 -27.27 -5.53
CA GLY A 158 -14.49 -28.42 -4.97
C GLY A 158 -13.61 -29.67 -4.74
N THR A 159 -12.34 -29.61 -5.11
CA THR A 159 -11.35 -30.68 -4.88
C THR A 159 -10.09 -30.08 -4.24
N THR A 160 -9.23 -30.91 -3.64
CA THR A 160 -7.93 -30.48 -3.07
C THR A 160 -6.73 -31.09 -3.80
N THR A 161 -6.97 -31.95 -4.80
CA THR A 161 -5.89 -32.63 -5.52
C THR A 161 -5.45 -31.79 -6.72
N PRO A 162 -4.17 -31.37 -6.78
CA PRO A 162 -3.63 -30.66 -7.94
C PRO A 162 -3.76 -31.47 -9.23
N VAL A 163 -4.15 -30.82 -10.32
CA VAL A 163 -4.06 -31.39 -11.68
C VAL A 163 -2.72 -31.09 -12.33
N ALA A 164 -2.04 -30.03 -11.86
CA ALA A 164 -0.65 -29.72 -12.17
C ALA A 164 -0.08 -28.87 -11.04
N GLU A 165 1.23 -28.98 -10.82
CA GLU A 165 1.98 -28.15 -9.90
C GLU A 165 3.42 -28.00 -10.38
N THR A 166 4.09 -26.95 -9.93
CA THR A 166 5.53 -26.75 -10.15
C THR A 166 6.14 -26.23 -8.86
N PRO A 167 7.03 -27.01 -8.21
CA PRO A 167 7.68 -26.62 -6.98
C PRO A 167 8.77 -25.57 -7.25
N GLN A 168 9.07 -24.78 -6.23
CA GLN A 168 10.17 -23.85 -6.23
C GLN A 168 11.46 -24.46 -5.68
N GLY A 169 12.57 -23.73 -5.87
CA GLY A 169 13.81 -23.99 -5.15
C GLY A 169 13.59 -23.94 -3.63
N GLY A 170 14.38 -24.71 -2.88
CA GLY A 170 14.17 -24.88 -1.43
C GLY A 170 14.33 -23.60 -0.60
N ASP A 171 14.99 -22.58 -1.14
CA ASP A 171 15.25 -21.26 -0.56
C ASP A 171 14.27 -20.17 -1.01
N ILE A 172 13.31 -20.51 -1.86
CA ILE A 172 12.30 -19.59 -2.38
C ILE A 172 11.05 -19.64 -1.52
N PHE A 173 10.58 -18.46 -1.12
CA PHE A 173 9.26 -18.27 -0.55
C PHE A 173 8.36 -17.60 -1.61
N SER A 174 7.39 -18.32 -2.15
CA SER A 174 6.43 -17.76 -3.14
C SER A 174 5.32 -16.98 -2.48
N GLU A 175 4.86 -15.96 -3.20
CA GLU A 175 3.84 -15.00 -2.76
C GLU A 175 2.75 -14.91 -3.84
N GLY A 176 2.06 -13.79 -3.98
CA GLY A 176 0.93 -13.56 -4.89
C GLY A 176 1.16 -13.98 -6.34
N CYS A 177 0.07 -14.37 -7.02
CA CYS A 177 0.09 -14.76 -8.41
C CYS A 177 -1.08 -14.17 -9.20
N ALA A 178 -0.89 -13.96 -10.51
CA ALA A 178 -1.91 -13.39 -11.39
C ALA A 178 -1.95 -14.12 -12.74
N ILE A 179 -3.17 -14.23 -13.28
CA ILE A 179 -3.41 -14.77 -14.62
C ILE A 179 -3.30 -13.65 -15.66
N VAL A 180 -2.43 -13.81 -16.66
CA VAL A 180 -2.28 -12.87 -17.77
C VAL A 180 -2.31 -13.64 -19.10
N GLY A 181 -3.50 -13.73 -19.70
CA GLY A 181 -3.69 -14.48 -20.94
C GLY A 181 -3.36 -15.97 -20.77
N ASP A 182 -2.34 -16.44 -21.46
CA ASP A 182 -1.83 -17.82 -21.41
C ASP A 182 -0.74 -18.04 -20.35
N LYS A 183 -0.46 -17.06 -19.49
CA LYS A 183 0.61 -17.09 -18.49
C LYS A 183 0.10 -16.93 -17.07
N ILE A 184 0.87 -17.45 -16.12
CA ILE A 184 0.77 -17.14 -14.69
C ILE A 184 2.03 -16.40 -14.28
N TYR A 185 1.87 -15.28 -13.59
CA TYR A 185 2.96 -14.56 -12.93
C TYR A 185 2.90 -14.87 -11.44
N GLN A 186 4.05 -15.07 -10.80
CA GLN A 186 4.15 -15.36 -9.37
C GLN A 186 5.28 -14.53 -8.76
N LEU A 187 5.00 -13.92 -7.62
CA LEU A 187 5.95 -13.18 -6.82
C LEU A 187 6.68 -14.11 -5.84
N THR A 188 7.81 -13.63 -5.34
CA THR A 188 8.47 -14.10 -4.12
C THR A 188 8.49 -13.00 -3.06
N TRP A 189 8.67 -13.41 -1.81
CA TRP A 189 8.71 -12.50 -0.67
C TRP A 189 9.94 -11.58 -0.69
N GLN A 190 11.10 -12.10 -0.31
CA GLN A 190 12.33 -11.29 -0.14
C GLN A 190 13.38 -11.51 -1.24
N ASN A 191 13.19 -12.51 -2.11
CA ASN A 191 14.19 -12.84 -3.12
C ASN A 191 14.26 -11.81 -4.26
N LYS A 192 13.27 -10.90 -4.37
CA LYS A 192 13.15 -9.86 -5.42
C LYS A 192 13.16 -10.38 -6.86
N ILE A 193 12.74 -11.63 -7.02
CA ILE A 193 12.55 -12.28 -8.32
C ILE A 193 11.09 -12.74 -8.43
N GLY A 194 10.56 -12.71 -9.64
CA GLY A 194 9.28 -13.31 -9.96
C GLY A 194 9.42 -14.36 -11.05
N PHE A 195 8.41 -15.21 -11.17
CA PHE A 195 8.37 -16.33 -12.11
C PHE A 195 7.20 -16.18 -13.06
N VAL A 196 7.39 -16.65 -14.29
CA VAL A 196 6.34 -16.70 -15.31
C VAL A 196 6.20 -18.13 -15.79
N TYR A 197 4.98 -18.65 -15.75
CA TYR A 197 4.65 -20.01 -16.14
C TYR A 197 3.69 -20.03 -17.32
N ASP A 198 3.74 -21.12 -18.09
CA ASP A 198 2.65 -21.48 -19.00
C ASP A 198 1.42 -21.87 -18.18
N LYS A 199 0.27 -21.21 -18.40
CA LYS A 199 -0.95 -21.46 -17.62
C LYS A 199 -1.49 -22.89 -17.77
N SER A 200 -1.31 -23.49 -18.95
CA SER A 200 -1.87 -24.80 -19.27
C SER A 200 -1.11 -25.95 -18.60
N THR A 201 0.20 -25.82 -18.44
CA THR A 201 1.09 -26.87 -17.92
C THR A 201 1.73 -26.53 -16.57
N LEU A 202 1.69 -25.25 -16.18
CA LEU A 202 2.48 -24.65 -15.10
C LEU A 202 4.00 -24.77 -15.30
N LYS A 203 4.46 -25.08 -16.51
CA LYS A 203 5.90 -25.13 -16.80
C LYS A 203 6.50 -23.72 -16.71
N LEU A 204 7.61 -23.59 -15.97
CA LEU A 204 8.37 -22.35 -15.88
C LEU A 204 8.86 -21.92 -17.28
N LEU A 205 8.56 -20.67 -17.65
CA LEU A 205 8.97 -20.06 -18.91
C LEU A 205 10.16 -19.12 -18.71
N ARG A 206 10.10 -18.25 -17.71
CA ARG A 206 11.18 -17.28 -17.40
C ARG A 206 11.05 -16.73 -15.99
N GLN A 207 12.11 -16.07 -15.54
CA GLN A 207 12.10 -15.22 -14.35
C GLN A 207 12.04 -13.74 -14.75
N PHE A 208 11.79 -12.87 -13.78
CA PHE A 208 11.90 -11.41 -13.92
C PHE A 208 12.35 -10.77 -12.61
N ASP A 209 13.03 -9.63 -12.71
CA ASP A 209 13.41 -8.84 -11.54
C ASP A 209 12.30 -7.87 -11.15
N TYR A 210 12.24 -7.51 -9.87
CA TYR A 210 11.33 -6.47 -9.41
C TYR A 210 11.81 -5.07 -9.79
N PRO A 211 10.91 -4.07 -9.87
CA PRO A 211 11.32 -2.68 -9.85
C PRO A 211 12.10 -2.38 -8.56
N ASN A 212 13.17 -1.57 -8.65
CA ASN A 212 14.00 -1.23 -7.49
C ASN A 212 13.24 -0.62 -6.31
N VAL A 213 12.10 0.03 -6.58
CA VAL A 213 11.25 0.67 -5.57
C VAL A 213 10.46 -0.34 -4.73
N MET A 214 10.30 -1.58 -5.20
CA MET A 214 9.54 -2.62 -4.51
C MET A 214 10.49 -3.44 -3.64
N GLY A 215 10.29 -3.38 -2.32
CA GLY A 215 11.17 -4.03 -1.34
C GLY A 215 10.95 -5.53 -1.22
N GLU A 216 9.69 -5.95 -1.31
CA GLU A 216 9.22 -7.33 -1.20
C GLU A 216 8.13 -7.56 -2.27
N GLY A 217 7.61 -8.78 -2.39
CA GLY A 217 6.40 -9.05 -3.18
C GLY A 217 5.39 -9.78 -2.31
N TRP A 218 4.15 -9.30 -2.24
CA TRP A 218 3.08 -9.88 -1.44
C TRP A 218 1.95 -10.29 -2.39
N GLY A 219 0.87 -9.54 -2.56
CA GLY A 219 -0.20 -9.86 -3.50
C GLY A 219 0.09 -9.46 -4.95
N LEU A 220 -0.57 -10.14 -5.89
CA LEU A 220 -0.49 -9.83 -7.33
C LEU A 220 -1.84 -10.08 -8.01
N THR A 221 -2.32 -9.15 -8.83
CA THR A 221 -3.49 -9.32 -9.70
C THR A 221 -3.28 -8.63 -11.05
N TYR A 222 -4.27 -8.62 -11.93
CA TYR A 222 -4.18 -8.05 -13.28
C TYR A 222 -5.44 -7.29 -13.69
N ASP A 223 -5.31 -6.01 -14.08
CA ASP A 223 -6.46 -5.17 -14.47
C ASP A 223 -6.86 -5.26 -15.94
N GLY A 224 -6.26 -6.18 -16.70
CA GLY A 224 -6.39 -6.25 -18.16
C GLY A 224 -5.33 -5.46 -18.92
N LYS A 225 -4.51 -4.66 -18.23
CA LYS A 225 -3.44 -3.82 -18.81
C LYS A 225 -2.12 -3.91 -18.04
N ASN A 226 -2.15 -3.81 -16.71
CA ASN A 226 -1.01 -3.78 -15.81
C ASN A 226 -1.14 -4.94 -14.82
N LEU A 227 0.01 -5.51 -14.44
CA LEU A 227 0.10 -6.25 -13.19
C LEU A 227 -0.04 -5.27 -12.03
N ILE A 228 -0.77 -5.65 -10.99
CA ILE A 228 -0.98 -4.84 -9.80
C ILE A 228 -0.41 -5.62 -8.62
N ALA A 229 0.60 -5.07 -7.96
CA ALA A 229 1.34 -5.73 -6.89
C ALA A 229 1.26 -4.94 -5.57
N SER A 230 1.22 -5.66 -4.46
CA SER A 230 1.47 -5.14 -3.12
C SER A 230 2.80 -5.69 -2.58
N ASP A 231 3.35 -5.03 -1.57
CA ASP A 231 4.61 -5.41 -0.91
C ASP A 231 4.51 -5.33 0.63
N GLY A 232 3.29 -5.36 1.17
CA GLY A 232 3.04 -5.19 2.61
C GLY A 232 3.11 -3.75 3.11
N THR A 233 3.47 -2.78 2.27
CA THR A 233 3.36 -1.35 2.61
C THR A 233 1.96 -0.82 2.27
N LYS A 234 1.76 0.48 2.44
CA LYS A 234 0.56 1.20 1.97
C LYS A 234 0.48 1.35 0.45
N ASN A 235 1.54 1.02 -0.27
CA ASN A 235 1.63 1.27 -1.71
C ASN A 235 1.14 0.07 -2.52
N ILE A 236 0.49 0.38 -3.64
CA ILE A 236 0.13 -0.57 -4.68
C ILE A 236 0.79 -0.13 -5.98
N TYR A 237 1.54 -1.05 -6.59
CA TYR A 237 2.39 -0.81 -7.75
C TYR A 237 1.75 -1.37 -9.02
N PHE A 238 1.74 -0.58 -10.09
CA PHE A 238 1.27 -1.00 -11.41
C PHE A 238 2.47 -1.27 -12.30
N LEU A 239 2.64 -2.51 -12.74
CA LEU A 239 3.82 -2.99 -13.47
C LEU A 239 3.46 -3.35 -14.91
N ASP A 240 4.39 -3.13 -15.84
CA ASP A 240 4.24 -3.55 -17.23
C ASP A 240 4.32 -5.09 -17.33
N PRO A 241 3.28 -5.81 -17.78
CA PRO A 241 3.32 -7.27 -17.85
C PRO A 241 4.38 -7.83 -18.82
N ASN A 242 4.79 -7.04 -19.82
CA ASN A 242 5.84 -7.43 -20.77
C ASN A 242 7.24 -7.28 -20.15
N ASN A 243 7.40 -6.35 -19.21
CA ASN A 243 8.64 -6.14 -18.46
C ASN A 243 8.31 -5.70 -17.02
N PRO A 244 8.05 -6.64 -16.10
CA PRO A 244 7.58 -6.30 -14.75
C PRO A 244 8.59 -5.51 -13.90
N SER A 245 9.86 -5.46 -14.30
CA SER A 245 10.88 -4.59 -13.68
C SER A 245 10.62 -3.10 -13.92
N LYS A 246 9.69 -2.76 -14.83
CA LYS A 246 9.25 -1.39 -15.10
C LYS A 246 7.93 -1.10 -14.38
N MET A 247 8.01 -0.28 -13.35
CA MET A 247 6.83 0.33 -12.73
C MET A 247 6.26 1.42 -13.65
N VAL A 248 4.97 1.33 -13.93
CA VAL A 248 4.19 2.34 -14.67
C VAL A 248 3.81 3.49 -13.75
N ARG A 249 3.28 3.16 -12.56
CA ARG A 249 2.90 4.11 -11.50
C ARG A 249 2.70 3.34 -10.18
N TYR A 250 2.48 4.08 -9.10
CA TYR A 250 1.95 3.53 -7.85
C TYR A 250 0.83 4.41 -7.32
N ILE A 251 0.05 3.87 -6.39
CA ILE A 251 -0.89 4.59 -5.53
C ILE A 251 -0.60 4.21 -4.08
N SER A 252 -0.99 5.07 -3.14
CA SER A 252 -0.97 4.76 -1.71
C SER A 252 -2.41 4.61 -1.21
N VAL A 253 -2.66 3.72 -0.27
CA VAL A 253 -4.01 3.33 0.14
C VAL A 253 -4.38 3.93 1.50
N ALA A 254 -5.53 4.60 1.55
CA ALA A 254 -6.10 5.11 2.80
C ALA A 254 -7.63 5.13 2.79
N GLY A 255 -8.20 4.93 3.97
CA GLY A 255 -9.60 5.25 4.28
C GLY A 255 -9.72 6.70 4.78
N ASN A 256 -10.83 7.02 5.44
CA ASN A 256 -11.09 8.40 5.87
C ASN A 256 -10.30 8.86 7.10
N THR A 257 -9.88 7.91 7.94
CA THR A 257 -9.22 8.19 9.22
C THR A 257 -7.86 7.51 9.38
N GLU A 258 -7.50 6.60 8.48
CA GLU A 258 -6.24 5.86 8.55
C GLU A 258 -5.70 5.53 7.16
N ALA A 259 -4.39 5.42 7.05
CA ALA A 259 -3.74 4.73 5.95
C ALA A 259 -3.76 3.23 6.23
N TYR A 260 -3.85 2.42 5.17
CA TYR A 260 -3.77 0.97 5.29
C TYR A 260 -2.39 0.51 4.85
N ASP A 261 -1.63 -0.08 5.76
CA ASP A 261 -0.44 -0.87 5.49
C ASP A 261 -0.78 -2.37 5.48
N GLN A 262 0.25 -3.22 5.39
CA GLN A 262 0.11 -4.68 5.42
C GLN A 262 -0.84 -5.21 4.33
N LEU A 263 -0.93 -4.49 3.21
CA LEU A 263 -1.70 -4.90 2.04
C LEU A 263 -1.09 -6.19 1.49
N ASN A 264 -1.87 -7.27 1.52
CA ASN A 264 -1.41 -8.60 1.18
C ASN A 264 -2.03 -9.05 -0.14
N GLU A 265 -2.67 -10.22 -0.20
CA GLU A 265 -3.27 -10.76 -1.41
C GLU A 265 -4.25 -9.78 -2.07
N LEU A 266 -4.22 -9.74 -3.41
CA LEU A 266 -4.95 -8.78 -4.23
C LEU A 266 -5.80 -9.49 -5.26
N GLU A 267 -6.96 -8.91 -5.56
CA GLU A 267 -7.79 -9.32 -6.69
C GLU A 267 -8.44 -8.12 -7.39
N TYR A 268 -8.33 -8.03 -8.71
CA TYR A 268 -8.96 -6.98 -9.49
C TYR A 268 -10.29 -7.45 -10.06
N HIS A 269 -11.37 -6.78 -9.68
CA HIS A 269 -12.71 -7.14 -10.12
C HIS A 269 -13.60 -5.91 -10.29
N ASN A 270 -14.34 -5.86 -11.41
CA ASN A 270 -15.31 -4.80 -11.73
C ASN A 270 -14.80 -3.36 -11.48
N GLY A 271 -13.54 -3.10 -11.83
CA GLY A 271 -12.93 -1.76 -11.74
C GLY A 271 -12.30 -1.42 -10.39
N PHE A 272 -12.29 -2.34 -9.43
CA PHE A 272 -11.73 -2.13 -8.10
C PHE A 272 -10.65 -3.16 -7.78
N ILE A 273 -9.72 -2.78 -6.91
CA ILE A 273 -8.77 -3.70 -6.29
C ILE A 273 -9.36 -4.13 -4.95
N TYR A 274 -9.43 -5.43 -4.74
CA TYR A 274 -9.73 -6.02 -3.45
C TYR A 274 -8.43 -6.44 -2.80
N ALA A 275 -8.24 -6.14 -1.53
CA ALA A 275 -6.99 -6.43 -0.84
C ALA A 275 -7.24 -7.01 0.55
N ASN A 276 -6.60 -8.14 0.86
CA ASN A 276 -6.44 -8.56 2.24
C ASN A 276 -5.53 -7.58 2.97
N VAL A 277 -5.77 -7.41 4.28
CA VAL A 277 -4.85 -6.72 5.18
C VAL A 277 -4.31 -7.76 6.15
N TRP A 278 -3.00 -8.06 6.08
CA TRP A 278 -2.40 -9.11 6.89
C TRP A 278 -2.66 -8.85 8.38
N GLN A 279 -2.90 -9.91 9.14
CA GLN A 279 -3.28 -9.87 10.57
C GLN A 279 -4.61 -9.17 10.89
N LYS A 280 -5.39 -8.72 9.89
CA LYS A 280 -6.74 -8.19 10.09
C LYS A 280 -7.76 -9.03 9.30
N PRO A 281 -8.90 -9.42 9.89
CA PRO A 281 -9.91 -10.21 9.20
C PRO A 281 -10.80 -9.34 8.30
N ILE A 282 -10.19 -8.47 7.48
CA ILE A 282 -10.89 -7.53 6.60
C ILE A 282 -10.41 -7.66 5.16
N ILE A 283 -11.28 -7.29 4.22
CA ILE A 283 -10.92 -7.06 2.82
C ILE A 283 -11.33 -5.65 2.45
N LEU A 284 -10.39 -4.89 1.90
CA LEU A 284 -10.62 -3.54 1.40
C LEU A 284 -11.11 -3.59 -0.04
N LYS A 285 -11.99 -2.65 -0.42
CA LYS A 285 -12.34 -2.34 -1.80
C LYS A 285 -11.74 -0.97 -2.15
N ILE A 286 -10.74 -0.98 -3.02
CA ILE A 286 -9.85 0.15 -3.29
C ILE A 286 -10.08 0.67 -4.70
N ASN A 287 -10.21 1.99 -4.84
CA ASN A 287 -10.25 2.64 -6.14
C ASN A 287 -8.82 2.68 -6.75
N PRO A 288 -8.56 2.01 -7.88
CA PRO A 288 -7.24 1.94 -8.48
C PRO A 288 -6.75 3.28 -9.05
N ALA A 289 -7.64 4.26 -9.23
CA ALA A 289 -7.27 5.56 -9.76
C ALA A 289 -6.48 6.39 -8.74
N ASN A 290 -6.84 6.31 -7.45
CA ASN A 290 -6.32 7.20 -6.41
C ASN A 290 -5.94 6.52 -5.08
N GLY A 291 -6.27 5.25 -4.88
CA GLY A 291 -5.99 4.50 -3.65
C GLY A 291 -7.02 4.71 -2.52
N GLU A 292 -8.11 5.41 -2.78
CA GLU A 292 -9.19 5.59 -1.81
C GLU A 292 -9.86 4.23 -1.53
N VAL A 293 -9.93 3.87 -0.25
CA VAL A 293 -10.77 2.76 0.20
C VAL A 293 -12.22 3.23 0.14
N VAL A 294 -13.00 2.65 -0.77
CA VAL A 294 -14.42 2.99 -0.94
C VAL A 294 -15.33 2.07 -0.13
N GLY A 295 -14.81 0.94 0.34
CA GLY A 295 -15.53 0.05 1.23
C GLY A 295 -14.64 -1.01 1.86
N LYS A 296 -15.17 -1.65 2.90
CA LYS A 296 -14.48 -2.68 3.68
C LYS A 296 -15.46 -3.79 4.06
N PHE A 297 -15.03 -5.03 3.90
CA PHE A 297 -15.71 -6.21 4.43
C PHE A 297 -15.07 -6.63 5.74
N ASP A 298 -15.88 -7.09 6.69
CA ASP A 298 -15.43 -7.67 7.95
C ASP A 298 -15.75 -9.17 7.98
N PHE A 299 -14.71 -10.00 7.93
CA PHE A 299 -14.76 -11.45 7.94
C PHE A 299 -14.38 -12.06 9.29
N THR A 300 -14.42 -11.27 10.38
CA THR A 300 -14.02 -11.69 11.74
C THR A 300 -14.64 -13.02 12.16
N GLU A 301 -15.94 -13.20 11.93
CA GLU A 301 -16.65 -14.41 12.34
C GLU A 301 -16.23 -15.66 11.55
N ILE A 302 -15.81 -15.50 10.29
CA ILE A 302 -15.25 -16.62 9.51
C ILE A 302 -13.82 -16.92 9.97
N ALA A 303 -13.00 -15.88 10.14
CA ALA A 303 -11.60 -16.04 10.53
C ALA A 303 -11.44 -16.76 11.87
N LYS A 304 -12.29 -16.43 12.87
CA LYS A 304 -12.31 -17.10 14.18
C LYS A 304 -12.49 -18.62 14.13
N LEU A 305 -13.07 -19.16 13.05
CA LEU A 305 -13.28 -20.60 12.91
C LEU A 305 -12.00 -21.36 12.57
N HIS A 306 -10.99 -20.67 12.03
CA HIS A 306 -9.79 -21.28 11.45
C HIS A 306 -8.48 -20.77 12.03
N THR A 307 -8.46 -19.58 12.64
CA THR A 307 -7.25 -19.05 13.26
C THR A 307 -6.89 -19.86 14.50
N THR A 308 -5.95 -20.81 14.35
CA THR A 308 -5.44 -21.63 15.46
C THR A 308 -4.05 -21.18 15.94
N ASP A 309 -3.29 -20.53 15.07
CA ASP A 309 -2.01 -19.87 15.35
C ASP A 309 -1.93 -18.49 14.64
N ASN A 310 -0.84 -17.75 14.87
CA ASN A 310 -0.63 -16.39 14.35
C ASN A 310 -0.61 -16.30 12.82
N ASP A 311 -0.29 -17.39 12.12
CA ASP A 311 -0.15 -17.39 10.65
C ASP A 311 -1.38 -17.94 9.92
N ASP A 312 -2.39 -18.45 10.64
CA ASP A 312 -3.64 -19.03 10.10
C ASP A 312 -4.68 -17.94 9.76
N VAL A 313 -4.25 -16.95 8.98
CA VAL A 313 -5.01 -15.72 8.73
C VAL A 313 -5.73 -15.74 7.38
N LEU A 314 -6.79 -14.93 7.30
CA LEU A 314 -7.51 -14.63 6.05
C LEU A 314 -6.51 -14.14 4.99
N ASN A 315 -6.42 -14.85 3.86
CA ASN A 315 -5.56 -14.51 2.73
C ASN A 315 -5.99 -15.31 1.50
N GLY A 316 -6.20 -14.63 0.38
CA GLY A 316 -6.67 -15.25 -0.87
C GLY A 316 -8.09 -14.78 -1.23
N ILE A 317 -8.18 -14.08 -2.35
CA ILE A 317 -9.42 -13.49 -2.89
C ILE A 317 -9.49 -13.85 -4.37
N ALA A 318 -10.64 -14.36 -4.81
CA ALA A 318 -10.90 -14.52 -6.24
C ALA A 318 -12.37 -14.21 -6.53
N PHE A 319 -12.73 -13.94 -7.78
CA PHE A 319 -14.14 -13.74 -8.16
C PHE A 319 -14.67 -14.81 -9.12
N LYS A 320 -15.80 -15.40 -8.74
CA LYS A 320 -16.56 -16.35 -9.56
C LYS A 320 -17.89 -15.72 -9.99
N GLY A 321 -17.86 -15.03 -11.14
CA GLY A 321 -18.93 -14.11 -11.51
C GLY A 321 -18.90 -12.92 -10.54
N GLU A 322 -20.05 -12.56 -9.96
CA GLU A 322 -20.16 -11.48 -8.97
C GLU A 322 -19.88 -11.92 -7.53
N ASN A 323 -19.71 -13.23 -7.30
CA ASN A 323 -19.45 -13.77 -5.98
C ASN A 323 -17.95 -13.76 -5.69
N MET A 324 -17.59 -13.35 -4.49
CA MET A 324 -16.22 -13.40 -4.00
C MET A 324 -15.94 -14.78 -3.39
N LEU A 325 -14.83 -15.38 -3.77
CA LEU A 325 -14.25 -16.53 -3.09
C LEU A 325 -13.19 -16.01 -2.13
N ILE A 326 -13.22 -16.48 -0.88
CA ILE A 326 -12.20 -16.19 0.12
C ILE A 326 -11.72 -17.48 0.78
N THR A 327 -10.46 -17.48 1.20
CA THR A 327 -9.89 -18.55 2.03
C THR A 327 -8.82 -17.95 2.96
N GLY A 328 -7.96 -18.80 3.52
CA GLY A 328 -6.87 -18.36 4.36
C GLY A 328 -5.76 -19.40 4.43
N LYS A 329 -4.64 -18.95 4.97
CA LYS A 329 -3.46 -19.78 5.19
C LYS A 329 -3.85 -20.93 6.11
N LEU A 330 -3.63 -22.16 5.64
CA LEU A 330 -3.93 -23.41 6.35
C LEU A 330 -5.43 -23.63 6.66
N TRP A 331 -6.33 -22.86 6.04
CA TRP A 331 -7.77 -23.06 6.24
C TRP A 331 -8.24 -24.33 5.54
N PRO A 332 -9.17 -25.13 6.13
CA PRO A 332 -9.74 -26.30 5.47
C PRO A 332 -10.84 -25.97 4.45
N LYS A 333 -11.17 -24.68 4.25
CA LYS A 333 -12.31 -24.24 3.44
C LYS A 333 -12.01 -23.01 2.58
N ILE A 334 -12.64 -23.00 1.41
CA ILE A 334 -12.90 -21.80 0.61
C ILE A 334 -14.39 -21.45 0.78
N TYR A 335 -14.68 -20.17 1.03
CA TYR A 335 -16.04 -19.64 1.15
C TYR A 335 -16.40 -18.85 -0.10
N GLU A 336 -17.51 -19.18 -0.74
CA GLU A 336 -18.14 -18.33 -1.76
C GLU A 336 -19.17 -17.45 -1.07
N VAL A 337 -18.98 -16.14 -1.21
CA VAL A 337 -19.84 -15.11 -0.60
C VAL A 337 -20.47 -14.23 -1.68
N ALA A 338 -21.77 -13.98 -1.54
CA ALA A 338 -22.47 -12.99 -2.34
C ALA A 338 -22.33 -11.62 -1.68
N ILE A 339 -21.84 -10.63 -2.43
CA ILE A 339 -21.73 -9.24 -1.99
C ILE A 339 -23.12 -8.57 -2.10
N LYS A 340 -23.52 -7.78 -1.08
CA LYS A 340 -24.83 -7.11 -1.02
C LYS A 340 -24.78 -5.62 -1.31
#